data_AF-A0A523QRD3-F1
#
_entry.id   AF-A0A523QRD3-F1
#
_cell.length_a   1.000
_cell.length_b   1.000
_cell.length_c   1.000
_cell.angle_alpha   90.00
_cell.angle_beta   90.00
_cell.angle_gamma   90.00
#
_symmetry.space_group_name_H-M   'P 1'
#
loop_
_entity.id
_entity.type
_entity.pdbx_description
1 polymer ?
#
loop_
_entity_poly.entity_id
_entity_poly.type
_entity_poly.pdbx_seq_one_letter_code
_entity_poly.pdbx_strand_id
1 'polypeptide(L)' 'PASGDKYPVLPGTTVLDLLNELGIPENDAKLIFINGIKGDLTTSLHGGERVGIFPPVGGG' A
#
# COMPACT_ATOMS: atom_id res chain seq x y z
N PRO A 1 10.57 9.13 -9.16
CA PRO A 1 9.29 9.88 -9.06
C PRO A 1 8.97 10.25 -7.61
N ALA A 2 8.73 11.54 -7.36
CA ALA A 2 8.51 12.16 -6.05
C ALA A 2 7.03 12.50 -5.77
N SER A 3 6.10 11.72 -6.35
CA SER A 3 4.66 11.91 -6.15
C SER A 3 4.14 10.77 -5.29
N GLY A 4 4.24 10.93 -3.97
CA GLY A 4 3.51 10.12 -3.01
C GLY A 4 2.90 11.08 -2.01
N ASP A 5 1.58 11.05 -1.87
CA ASP A 5 0.91 11.86 -0.86
C ASP A 5 1.19 11.29 0.53
N LYS A 6 1.37 12.17 1.52
CA LYS A 6 1.50 11.74 2.90
C LYS A 6 0.12 11.39 3.44
N TYR A 7 -0.03 10.17 3.91
CA TYR A 7 -1.25 9.70 4.55
C TYR A 7 -0.97 9.34 6.01
N PRO A 8 -1.75 9.84 6.98
CA PRO A 8 -1.57 9.48 8.38
C PRO A 8 -2.00 8.03 8.61
N VAL A 9 -1.16 7.25 9.31
CA VAL A 9 -1.49 5.88 9.74
C VAL A 9 -1.25 5.76 11.23
N LEU A 10 -2.02 4.91 11.89
CA LEU A 10 -1.72 4.52 13.26
C LEU A 10 -0.67 3.39 13.24
N PRO A 11 0.27 3.36 14.20
CA PRO A 11 1.20 2.23 14.29
C PRO A 11 0.44 0.91 14.46
N GLY A 12 0.73 -0.06 13.60
CA GLY A 12 0.04 -1.35 13.55
C GLY A 12 -1.06 -1.43 12.48
N THR A 13 -1.45 -0.33 11.83
CA THR A 13 -2.36 -0.33 10.67
C THR A 13 -1.80 -1.24 9.59
N THR A 14 -2.58 -2.19 9.08
CA THR A 14 -2.14 -3.06 7.97
C THR A 14 -2.30 -2.36 6.62
N VAL A 15 -1.64 -2.88 5.58
CA VAL A 15 -1.88 -2.39 4.21
C VAL A 15 -3.36 -2.54 3.82
N LEU A 16 -4.02 -3.62 4.25
CA LEU A 16 -5.45 -3.81 4.01
C LEU A 16 -6.29 -2.70 4.65
N ASP A 17 -6.03 -2.37 5.91
CA ASP A 17 -6.73 -1.29 6.61
C ASP A 17 -6.55 0.04 5.86
N LEU A 18 -5.32 0.33 5.42
CA LEU A 18 -5.01 1.52 4.62
C LEU A 18 -5.81 1.57 3.31
N LEU A 19 -5.92 0.45 2.58
CA LEU A 19 -6.72 0.39 1.34
C LEU A 19 -8.20 0.67 1.62
N ASN A 20 -8.74 0.07 2.69
CA ASN A 20 -10.13 0.25 3.09
C ASN A 20 -10.44 1.71 3.45
N GLU A 21 -9.55 2.38 4.19
CA GLU A 21 -9.69 3.80 4.52
C GLU A 21 -9.65 4.71 3.29
N LEU A 22 -8.82 4.37 2.31
CA LEU A 22 -8.71 5.09 1.04
C LEU A 22 -9.82 4.74 0.04
N GLY A 23 -10.67 3.76 0.34
CA GLY A 23 -11.71 3.27 -0.57
C GLY A 23 -11.16 2.56 -1.81
N ILE A 24 -9.95 2.00 -1.72
CA ILE A 24 -9.30 1.27 -2.81
C ILE A 24 -9.67 -0.22 -2.71
N PRO A 25 -10.26 -0.83 -3.74
CA PRO A 25 -10.55 -2.26 -3.74
C PRO A 25 -9.28 -3.11 -3.63
N GLU A 26 -9.29 -4.15 -2.80
CA GLU A 26 -8.16 -5.09 -2.65
C GLU A 26 -7.71 -5.71 -3.98
N ASN A 27 -8.66 -5.93 -4.89
CA ASN A 27 -8.37 -6.50 -6.22
C ASN A 27 -7.48 -5.60 -7.09
N ASP A 28 -7.44 -4.30 -6.79
CA ASP A 28 -6.60 -3.30 -7.46
C ASP A 28 -5.23 -3.15 -6.79
N ALA A 29 -4.93 -3.91 -5.73
CA ALA A 29 -3.65 -3.89 -5.01
C ALA A 29 -2.83 -5.17 -5.24
N LYS A 30 -2.57 -5.52 -6.52
CA LYS A 30 -1.89 -6.78 -6.86
C LYS A 30 -0.40 -6.80 -6.54
N LEU A 31 0.26 -5.64 -6.56
CA LEU A 31 1.65 -5.52 -6.16
C LEU A 31 1.77 -4.44 -5.08
N ILE A 32 2.31 -4.85 -3.93
CA ILE A 32 2.52 -4.01 -2.76
C ILE A 32 4.02 -3.97 -2.47
N PHE A 33 4.56 -2.77 -2.33
CA PHE A 33 5.94 -2.53 -1.94
C PHE A 33 5.99 -1.58 -0.74
N ILE A 34 6.78 -1.93 0.27
CA ILE A 34 7.00 -1.14 1.48
C ILE A 34 8.50 -0.85 1.55
N ASN A 35 8.88 0.43 1.42
CA ASN A 35 10.27 0.87 1.31
C ASN A 35 11.06 0.14 0.19
N GLY A 36 10.37 -0.20 -0.90
CA GLY A 36 10.96 -0.92 -2.04
C GLY A 36 11.08 -2.43 -1.87
N ILE A 37 10.69 -2.98 -0.72
CA ILE A 37 10.63 -4.42 -0.47
C ILE A 37 9.20 -4.91 -0.69
N LYS A 38 9.04 -6.09 -1.29
CA LYS A 38 7.71 -6.67 -1.51
C LYS A 38 7.02 -6.94 -0.17
N GLY A 39 5.79 -6.46 -0.03
CA GLY A 39 4.91 -6.72 1.10
C GLY A 39 3.59 -7.35 0.67
N ASP A 40 2.67 -7.47 1.61
CA ASP A 40 1.32 -7.99 1.40
C ASP A 40 0.26 -7.19 2.19
N LEU A 41 -1.01 -7.56 2.01
CA LEU A 41 -2.15 -6.94 2.67
C LEU A 41 -2.10 -7.01 4.20
N THR A 42 -1.42 -8.00 4.76
CA THR A 42 -1.32 -8.22 6.20
C THR A 42 -0.12 -7.51 6.83
N THR A 43 0.74 -6.90 6.02
CA THR A 43 1.94 -6.22 6.51
C THR A 43 1.55 -4.99 7.31
N SER A 44 2.03 -4.90 8.56
CA SER A 44 1.78 -3.75 9.44
C SER A 44 2.68 -2.57 9.09
N LEU A 45 2.11 -1.37 9.16
CA LEU A 45 2.76 -0.07 8.96
C LEU A 45 2.92 0.62 10.31
N HIS A 46 4.01 1.35 10.49
CA HIS A 46 4.36 2.04 11.73
C HIS A 46 4.46 3.56 11.57
N GLY A 47 4.43 4.06 10.34
CA GLY A 47 4.56 5.46 10.00
C GLY A 47 5.96 5.80 9.49
N GLY A 48 6.02 6.56 8.40
CA GLY A 48 7.26 6.96 7.73
C GLY A 48 7.70 6.02 6.61
N GLU A 49 7.05 4.88 6.43
CA GLU A 49 7.26 4.00 5.29
C GLU A 49 6.73 4.61 4.00
N ARG A 50 7.40 4.30 2.89
CA ARG A 50 6.90 4.52 1.56
C ARG A 50 6.17 3.28 1.08
N VAL A 51 4.85 3.39 0.94
CA VAL A 51 4.00 2.31 0.41
C VAL A 51 3.71 2.57 -1.06
N GLY A 52 3.99 1.60 -1.92
CA GLY A 52 3.62 1.59 -3.33
C GLY A 52 2.61 0.49 -3.59
N ILE A 53 1.42 0.86 -4.07
CA ILE A 53 0.35 -0.06 -4.45
C ILE A 53 0.16 0.08 -5.95
N PHE A 54 0.17 -1.04 -6.67
CA PHE A 54 0.00 -1.05 -8.11
C PHE A 54 -1.14 -1.99 -8.53
N PRO A 55 -1.97 -1.57 -9.50
CA PRO A 55 -3.01 -2.40 -10.09
C PRO A 55 -2.42 -3.63 -10.78
N PRO A 56 -3.27 -4.61 -11.13
CA PRO A 56 -2.86 -5.69 -12.01
C PRO A 56 -2.17 -5.13 -13.26
N VAL A 57 -0.93 -5.55 -13.50
CA VAL A 57 -0.23 -5.22 -14.76
C VAL A 57 -0.72 -6.19 -15.83
N GLY A 58 -1.41 -5.67 -16.85
CA GLY A 58 -1.87 -6.46 -17.99
C GLY A 58 -0.71 -6.77 -18.95
N GLY A 59 -0.53 -8.06 -19.27
CA GLY A 59 0.21 -8.48 -20.46
C GLY A 59 -0.74 -8.62 -21.63
N GLY A 60 -0.41 -8.00 -22.77
CA GLY A 60 -1.01 -8.34 -24.05
C GLY A 60 -0.51 -9.69 -24.56
#